data_AF-A0A8I0H2D1-F1
#
_entry.id   AF-A0A8I0H2D1-F1
#
_cell.length_a   1.000
_cell.length_b   1.000
_cell.length_c   1.000
_cell.angle_alpha   90.00
_cell.angle_beta   90.00
_cell.angle_gamma   90.00
#
_symmetry.space_group_name_H-M   'P 1'
#
loop_
_entity.id
_entity.type
_entity.pdbx_description
1 polymer ?
#
loop_
_entity_poly.entity_id
_entity_poly.type
_entity_poly.pdbx_seq_one_letter_code
_entity_poly.pdbx_strand_id
1 'polypeptide(L)'
;IMGTCGGGMAVMSSLSDFTFMESKNGKLFVNSPNTLDGNKSEDTAGVDFQSNETALVDFTGDEASIITEIRNLVSVLPSNNEDESLCECTDDLNRLCT
;
A
#
# COMPACT_ATOMS: atom_id res chain seq x y z
N ILE A 1 2.52 -1.21 5.72
CA ILE A 1 3.73 -0.76 6.44
C ILE A 1 3.34 0.37 7.41
N MET A 2 3.18 0.07 8.70
CA MET A 2 2.80 1.03 9.74
C MET A 2 3.95 1.29 10.72
N GLY A 3 5.16 1.42 10.20
CA GLY A 3 6.39 1.49 10.98
C GLY A 3 7.60 1.19 10.11
N THR A 4 8.67 0.69 10.70
CA THR A 4 9.91 0.39 9.96
C THR A 4 9.89 -1.00 9.34
N CYS A 5 9.93 -1.05 8.00
CA CYS A 5 10.10 -2.24 7.18
C CYS A 5 11.48 -2.18 6.50
N GLY A 6 12.49 -2.76 7.15
CA GLY A 6 13.89 -2.72 6.71
C GLY A 6 14.43 -4.08 6.28
N GLY A 7 15.49 -4.09 5.47
CA GLY A 7 16.25 -5.30 5.16
C GLY A 7 15.47 -6.26 4.28
N GLY A 8 15.57 -7.55 4.58
CA GLY A 8 14.89 -8.61 3.82
C GLY A 8 13.36 -8.49 3.85
N MET A 9 12.76 -7.86 4.87
CA MET A 9 11.30 -7.69 4.93
C MET A 9 10.79 -6.72 3.88
N ALA A 10 11.60 -5.74 3.47
CA ALA A 10 11.24 -4.80 2.40
C ALA A 10 11.04 -5.48 1.04
N VAL A 11 11.61 -6.67 0.85
CA VAL A 11 11.39 -7.47 -0.36
C VAL A 11 9.95 -8.00 -0.41
N MET A 12 9.32 -8.25 0.73
CA MET A 12 7.94 -8.74 0.76
C MET A 12 6.95 -7.72 0.20
N SER A 13 7.17 -6.42 0.43
CA SER A 13 6.36 -5.37 -0.19
C SER A 13 6.47 -5.36 -1.71
N SER A 14 7.65 -5.67 -2.27
CA SER A 14 7.81 -5.77 -3.72
C SER A 14 7.23 -7.05 -4.34
N LEU A 15 6.90 -8.05 -3.52
CA LEU A 15 6.30 -9.31 -3.95
C LEU A 15 4.79 -9.37 -3.69
N SER A 16 4.26 -8.41 -2.93
CA SER A 16 2.83 -8.29 -2.65
C SER A 16 2.15 -7.51 -3.78
N ASP A 17 0.88 -7.78 -4.03
CA ASP A 17 0.13 -7.09 -5.09
C ASP A 17 -0.10 -5.61 -4.80
N PHE A 18 -0.24 -5.25 -3.51
CA PHE A 18 -0.47 -3.88 -3.06
C PHE A 18 0.31 -3.57 -1.77
N THR A 19 0.90 -2.39 -1.70
CA THR A 19 1.65 -1.88 -0.56
C THR A 19 1.05 -0.57 -0.05
N PHE A 20 0.56 -0.61 1.19
CA PHE A 20 0.06 0.55 1.93
C PHE A 20 1.13 1.03 2.93
N MET A 21 1.32 2.33 3.09
CA MET A 21 2.35 2.87 3.99
C MET A 21 1.85 4.06 4.81
N GLU A 22 2.06 4.02 6.13
CA GLU A 22 1.65 5.08 7.05
C GLU A 22 2.50 6.33 6.88
N SER A 23 1.86 7.48 6.71
CA SER A 23 2.49 8.73 6.26
C SER A 23 3.59 9.26 7.18
N LYS A 24 3.49 9.06 8.51
CA LYS A 24 4.40 9.71 9.47
C LYS A 24 5.60 8.86 9.86
N ASN A 25 5.38 7.58 10.10
CA ASN A 25 6.34 6.65 10.71
C ASN A 25 6.68 5.48 9.79
N GLY A 26 5.99 5.33 8.66
CA GLY A 26 6.33 4.36 7.64
C GLY A 26 7.76 4.57 7.15
N LYS A 27 8.58 3.51 7.21
CA LYS A 27 9.88 3.45 6.55
C LYS A 27 10.01 2.16 5.76
N LEU A 28 10.48 2.24 4.52
CA LEU A 28 10.71 1.10 3.65
C LEU A 28 12.11 1.18 3.04
N PHE A 29 12.95 0.17 3.28
CA PHE A 29 14.30 0.14 2.69
C PHE A 29 14.90 -1.27 2.71
N VAL A 30 15.65 -1.62 1.67
CA VAL A 30 16.46 -2.86 1.67
C VAL A 30 17.76 -2.65 2.44
N ASN A 31 18.48 -1.56 2.13
CA ASN A 31 19.70 -1.18 2.84
C ASN A 31 19.42 0.05 3.67
N SER A 32 19.85 0.05 4.94
CA SER A 32 19.70 1.23 5.78
C SER A 32 20.42 2.43 5.15
N PRO A 33 19.81 3.63 5.14
CA PRO A 33 20.42 4.81 4.52
C PRO A 33 21.81 5.14 5.09
N ASN A 34 22.06 4.78 6.35
CA ASN A 34 23.30 5.01 7.08
C ASN A 34 24.34 3.88 6.97
N THR A 35 24.12 2.84 6.15
CA THR A 35 25.02 1.67 6.10
C THR A 35 26.38 1.96 5.49
N LEU A 36 26.51 2.98 4.64
CA LEU A 36 27.76 3.32 3.95
C LEU A 36 28.19 4.76 4.27
N ASP A 37 29.46 4.95 4.62
CA ASP A 37 30.02 6.29 4.80
C ASP A 37 29.95 7.09 3.48
N GLY A 38 29.36 8.28 3.54
CA GLY A 38 29.13 9.12 2.35
C GLY A 38 27.91 8.75 1.52
N ASN A 39 27.02 7.87 2.01
CA ASN A 39 25.75 7.58 1.34
C ASN A 39 24.83 8.82 1.30
N LYS A 40 23.84 8.80 0.41
CA LYS A 40 22.91 9.92 0.14
C LYS A 40 22.36 10.54 1.45
N SER A 41 22.35 11.88 1.49
CA SER A 41 21.74 12.65 2.59
C SER A 41 20.21 12.66 2.54
N GLU A 42 19.61 12.22 1.43
CA GLU A 42 18.17 12.20 1.20
C GLU A 42 17.52 11.03 1.95
N ASP A 43 16.34 11.25 2.53
CA ASP A 43 15.56 10.18 3.18
C ASP A 43 14.86 9.31 2.14
N THR A 44 15.62 8.37 1.57
CA THR A 44 15.08 7.41 0.60
C THR A 44 14.18 6.35 1.23
N ALA A 45 14.08 6.30 2.56
CA ALA A 45 13.28 5.32 3.28
C ALA A 45 11.86 5.83 3.61
N GLY A 46 11.70 7.15 3.70
CA GLY A 46 10.45 7.80 4.03
C GLY A 46 9.38 7.66 2.94
N VAL A 47 8.15 7.94 3.34
CA VAL A 47 6.96 7.83 2.49
C VAL A 47 7.07 8.68 1.24
N ASP A 48 7.53 9.93 1.34
CA ASP A 48 7.59 10.85 0.20
C ASP A 48 8.46 10.32 -0.94
N PHE A 49 9.59 9.69 -0.60
CA PHE A 49 10.45 9.07 -1.61
C PHE A 49 9.82 7.80 -2.17
N GLN A 50 9.24 6.97 -1.31
CA GLN A 50 8.71 5.67 -1.71
C GLN A 50 7.39 5.75 -2.49
N SER A 51 6.59 6.79 -2.28
CA SER A 51 5.36 7.02 -3.03
C SER A 51 5.59 7.75 -4.35
N ASN A 52 6.49 8.74 -4.38
CA ASN A 52 6.67 9.57 -5.57
C ASN A 52 7.76 9.08 -6.53
N GLU A 53 8.85 8.49 -6.00
CA GLU A 53 10.05 8.20 -6.80
C GLU A 53 10.22 6.72 -7.14
N THR A 54 9.73 5.80 -6.29
CA THR A 54 9.96 4.35 -6.48
C THR A 54 8.73 3.58 -6.97
N ALA A 55 7.53 4.18 -6.88
CA ALA A 55 6.25 3.53 -7.16
C ALA A 55 6.05 2.21 -6.38
N LEU A 56 6.73 2.02 -5.24
CA LEU A 56 6.60 0.83 -4.40
C LEU A 56 5.44 0.93 -3.41
N VAL A 57 4.79 2.08 -3.30
CA VAL A 57 3.71 2.34 -2.34
C VAL A 57 2.50 2.85 -3.11
N ASP A 58 1.41 2.07 -3.09
CA ASP A 58 0.18 2.36 -3.83
C ASP A 58 -0.73 3.35 -3.10
N PHE A 59 -0.67 3.36 -1.77
CA PHE A 59 -1.47 4.25 -0.94
C PHE A 59 -0.74 4.71 0.31
N THR A 60 -0.95 5.98 0.67
CA THR A 60 -0.42 6.58 1.89
C THR A 60 -1.52 7.27 2.68
N GLY A 61 -1.46 7.16 4.00
CA GLY A 61 -2.42 7.80 4.91
C GLY A 61 -2.09 7.55 6.37
N ASP A 62 -2.93 8.01 7.28
CA ASP A 62 -2.87 7.57 8.68
C ASP A 62 -3.37 6.12 8.83
N GLU A 63 -3.11 5.50 9.98
CA GLU A 63 -3.45 4.09 10.20
C GLU A 63 -4.94 3.77 10.02
N ALA A 64 -5.85 4.66 10.45
CA ALA A 64 -7.28 4.43 10.33
C ALA A 64 -7.74 4.52 8.86
N SER A 65 -7.19 5.47 8.11
CA SER A 65 -7.44 5.59 6.67
C SER A 65 -6.91 4.38 5.91
N ILE A 66 -5.70 3.90 6.24
CA ILE A 66 -5.13 2.69 5.61
C ILE A 66 -6.02 1.47 5.86
N ILE A 67 -6.48 1.24 7.09
CA ILE A 67 -7.34 0.09 7.40
C ILE A 67 -8.68 0.19 6.65
N THR A 68 -9.22 1.39 6.51
CA THR A 68 -10.45 1.65 5.73
C THR A 68 -10.22 1.31 4.26
N GLU A 69 -9.13 1.79 3.66
CA GLU A 69 -8.85 1.54 2.25
C GLU A 69 -8.47 0.09 1.95
N ILE A 70 -7.82 -0.61 2.88
CA ILE A 70 -7.61 -2.05 2.76
C ILE A 70 -8.96 -2.79 2.67
N ARG A 71 -9.95 -2.39 3.48
CA ARG A 71 -11.30 -2.99 3.42
C ARG A 71 -12.01 -2.67 2.11
N ASN A 72 -11.89 -1.43 1.63
CA ASN A 72 -12.46 -1.02 0.34
C ASN A 72 -11.84 -1.84 -0.80
N LEU A 73 -10.51 -1.99 -0.82
CA LEU A 73 -9.81 -2.81 -1.80
C LEU A 73 -10.25 -4.27 -1.74
N VAL A 74 -10.29 -4.87 -0.55
CA VAL A 74 -10.74 -6.27 -0.40
C VAL A 74 -12.20 -6.45 -0.83
N SER A 75 -13.04 -5.42 -0.72
CA SER A 75 -14.45 -5.50 -1.14
C SER A 75 -14.65 -5.62 -2.65
N VAL A 76 -13.66 -5.23 -3.45
CA VAL A 76 -13.72 -5.30 -4.92
C VAL A 76 -12.90 -6.45 -5.50
N LEU A 77 -12.00 -7.05 -4.71
CA LEU A 77 -11.19 -8.19 -5.16
C LEU A 77 -11.99 -9.50 -5.03
N PRO A 78 -11.83 -10.44 -5.98
CA PRO A 78 -12.31 -11.80 -5.77
C PRO A 78 -11.49 -12.48 -4.66
N SER A 79 -12.03 -13.58 -4.11
CA SER A 79 -11.33 -14.34 -3.06
C SER A 79 -10.01 -14.94 -3.53
N ASN A 80 -9.88 -15.24 -4.82
CA ASN A 80 -8.70 -15.80 -5.47
C ASN A 80 -8.82 -15.65 -7.01
N ASN A 81 -7.84 -16.16 -7.75
CA ASN A 81 -7.75 -16.02 -9.21
C ASN A 81 -8.72 -16.91 -10.01
N GLU A 82 -9.37 -17.89 -9.38
CA GLU A 82 -10.35 -18.79 -10.02
C GLU A 82 -11.79 -18.30 -9.83
N ASP A 83 -12.02 -17.42 -8.84
CA ASP A 83 -13.32 -16.83 -8.57
C ASP A 83 -13.50 -15.50 -9.31
N GLU A 84 -14.68 -15.26 -9.87
CA GLU A 84 -15.05 -13.94 -10.37
C GLU A 84 -15.49 -13.05 -9.20
N SER A 85 -15.17 -11.75 -9.25
CA SER A 85 -15.61 -10.76 -8.25
C SER A 85 -17.08 -10.39 -8.48
N LEU A 86 -17.97 -11.36 -8.29
CA LEU A 86 -19.41 -11.19 -8.46
C LEU A 86 -20.03 -10.77 -7.13
N CYS A 87 -20.54 -9.54 -7.09
CA CYS A 87 -21.59 -9.17 -6.16
C CYS A 87 -22.94 -9.28 -6.88
N GLU A 88 -23.95 -9.84 -6.23
CA GLU A 88 -25.30 -9.77 -6.79
C GLU A 88 -25.71 -8.30 -6.88
N CYS A 89 -26.09 -7.85 -8.08
CA CYS A 89 -26.64 -6.53 -8.28
C CYS A 89 -28.00 -6.48 -7.56
N THR A 90 -28.04 -5.80 -6.41
CA THR A 90 -29.25 -5.60 -5.60
C THR A 90 -29.98 -4.30 -5.96
N ASP A 91 -29.54 -3.61 -7.02
CA ASP A 91 -30.20 -2.40 -7.52
C ASP A 91 -31.56 -2.78 -8.13
N ASP A 92 -32.61 -2.04 -7.76
CA ASP A 92 -33.95 -2.27 -8.28
C ASP A 92 -33.98 -1.89 -9.77
N LEU A 93 -34.32 -2.84 -10.64
CA LEU A 93 -34.53 -2.63 -12.08
C LEU A 93 -35.51 -1.48 -12.40
N ASN A 94 -36.41 -1.14 -11.46
CA ASN A 94 -37.38 -0.07 -11.60
C ASN A 94 -36.97 1.24 -10.93
N ARG A 95 -35.73 1.35 -10.45
CA ARG A 95 -35.22 2.58 -9.84
C ARG A 95 -35.17 3.70 -10.87
N LEU A 96 -36.03 4.71 -10.69
CA LEU A 96 -36.05 5.89 -11.54
C LEU A 96 -34.82 6.77 -11.23
N CYS A 97 -34.09 7.16 -12.26
CA CYS A 97 -33.08 8.22 -12.17
C CYS A 97 -33.79 9.57 -12.04
N THR A 98 -34.07 9.98 -10.80
CA THR A 98 -34.49 11.36 -10.47
C THR A 98 -33.30 12.28 -10.33
#